data_AF-A0A3P3ZJX2-F1
#
_entry.id   AF-A0A3P3ZJX2-F1
#
_cell.length_a   1.000
_cell.length_b   1.000
_cell.length_c   1.000
_cell.angle_alpha   90.00
_cell.angle_beta   90.00
_cell.angle_gamma   90.00
#
_symmetry.space_group_name_H-M   'P 1'
#
loop_
_entity.id
_entity.type
_entity.pdbx_description
1 polymer ?
#
loop_
_entity_poly.entity_id
_entity_poly.type
_entity_poly.pdbx_seq_one_letter_code
_entity_poly.pdbx_strand_id
1 'polypeptide(L)'
;MKRGTCVRSLVAVVTGIVTDSKRVFSSFSDGSDGFQWKQRYLQERRDTAMEFLSDLKKRVPIHDAIRQRAIINRSAIKEIHCAKIFEDLSSTGDIPADLNEGHSVIDELLDDLLLDECTADRLQHVDVGDVPLLEGELLGDDAAGEETIRRWLKLKRDTADYQSYASIPEGERSSWSAWYLRHIKPKDEN
;
A
#
# COMPACT_ATOMS: atom_id res chain seq x y z
N MET A 1 33.33 50.55 14.59
CA MET A 1 33.68 49.53 15.62
C MET A 1 32.36 49.17 16.31
N LYS A 2 31.82 47.95 16.38
CA LYS A 2 32.31 46.57 16.19
C LYS A 2 31.22 45.75 15.49
N ARG A 3 31.65 44.73 14.74
CA ARG A 3 30.86 43.64 14.17
C ARG A 3 30.31 42.73 15.27
N GLY A 4 29.20 42.06 15.00
CA GLY A 4 28.65 40.98 15.82
C GLY A 4 27.63 40.14 15.05
N THR A 5 28.11 39.44 14.03
CA THR A 5 27.42 38.32 13.37
C THR A 5 27.08 37.26 14.42
N CYS A 6 25.82 36.81 14.48
CA CYS A 6 25.46 35.56 15.16
C CYS A 6 24.92 34.58 14.11
N VAL A 7 25.85 33.86 13.50
CA VAL A 7 25.58 32.58 12.84
C VAL A 7 25.73 31.52 13.92
N ARG A 8 24.61 30.96 14.39
CA ARG A 8 24.54 29.72 15.17
C ARG A 8 23.12 29.17 14.97
N SER A 9 22.86 27.92 14.67
CA SER A 9 23.65 26.75 14.28
C SER A 9 22.56 25.71 14.00
N LEU A 10 22.53 25.12 12.80
CA LEU A 10 21.61 24.04 12.40
C LEU A 10 22.00 22.71 13.09
N VAL A 11 22.02 22.70 14.43
CA VAL A 11 22.39 21.52 15.23
C VAL A 11 21.47 21.45 16.43
N ALA A 12 20.18 21.20 16.20
CA ALA A 12 19.20 20.92 17.26
C ALA A 12 17.93 20.19 16.76
N VAL A 13 18.01 19.36 15.71
CA VAL A 13 16.84 18.58 15.23
C VAL A 13 17.12 17.06 15.20
N VAL A 14 18.36 16.61 15.39
CA VAL A 14 18.74 15.19 15.23
C VAL A 14 18.54 14.34 16.50
N THR A 15 18.15 14.91 17.64
CA THR A 15 18.02 14.15 18.91
C THR A 15 16.69 14.33 19.62
N GLY A 16 15.60 14.50 18.87
CA GLY A 16 14.27 14.78 19.43
C GLY A 16 13.09 13.97 18.89
N ILE A 17 13.31 12.94 18.07
CA ILE A 17 12.24 12.02 17.64
C ILE A 17 12.58 10.60 18.10
N VAL A 18 12.73 10.45 19.42
CA VAL A 18 12.41 9.18 20.08
C VAL A 18 11.05 9.40 20.73
N THR A 19 10.03 9.61 19.91
CA THR A 19 8.64 9.50 20.36
C THR A 19 8.34 8.02 20.43
N ASP A 20 8.52 7.46 21.62
CA ASP A 20 7.71 6.39 22.23
C ASP A 20 6.93 5.54 21.21
N SER A 21 7.63 4.75 20.40
CA SER A 21 7.03 3.81 19.46
C SER A 21 6.54 2.60 20.24
N LYS A 22 5.46 2.79 21.02
CA LYS A 22 4.67 1.68 21.54
C LYS A 22 4.19 0.90 20.33
N ARG A 23 4.42 -0.42 20.31
CA ARG A 23 3.97 -1.32 19.24
C ARG A 23 2.46 -1.13 19.01
N VAL A 24 2.09 -0.38 17.97
CA VAL A 24 0.69 -0.01 17.64
C VAL A 24 -0.09 -1.18 17.02
N PHE A 25 0.54 -2.34 16.87
CA PHE A 25 -0.08 -3.51 16.26
C PHE A 25 -1.30 -4.03 17.03
N SER A 26 -1.37 -3.78 18.36
CA SER A 26 -2.57 -4.12 19.16
C SER A 26 -3.81 -3.37 18.71
N SER A 27 -3.66 -2.16 18.16
CA SER A 27 -4.80 -1.33 17.78
C SER A 27 -5.57 -1.86 16.56
N PHE A 28 -5.00 -2.81 15.82
CA PHE A 28 -5.63 -3.49 14.68
C PHE A 28 -6.56 -4.63 15.08
N SER A 29 -6.47 -5.14 16.32
CA SER A 29 -7.39 -6.17 16.78
C SER A 29 -8.77 -5.59 17.10
N ASP A 30 -9.78 -6.44 17.12
CA ASP A 30 -11.12 -6.09 17.58
C ASP A 30 -11.10 -5.63 19.05
N GLY A 31 -12.08 -4.81 19.43
CA GLY A 31 -12.16 -4.18 20.76
C GLY A 31 -12.11 -2.65 20.74
N SER A 32 -12.01 -2.06 21.92
CA SER A 32 -12.02 -0.60 22.12
C SER A 32 -10.70 0.10 21.80
N ASP A 33 -9.61 -0.64 21.62
CA ASP A 33 -8.32 -0.08 21.20
C ASP A 33 -8.43 0.51 19.77
N GLY A 34 -7.68 1.59 19.49
CA GLY A 34 -7.73 2.26 18.19
C GLY A 34 -9.05 3.01 17.89
N PHE A 35 -9.83 3.36 18.92
CA PHE A 35 -11.15 4.01 18.78
C PHE A 35 -11.19 5.15 17.77
N GLN A 36 -10.17 6.03 17.74
CA GLN A 36 -10.15 7.20 16.87
C GLN A 36 -10.22 6.86 15.38
N TRP A 37 -9.41 5.91 14.92
CA TRP A 37 -9.40 5.53 13.50
C TRP A 37 -10.61 4.65 13.16
N LYS A 38 -11.06 3.79 14.09
CA LYS A 38 -12.27 2.97 13.94
C LYS A 38 -13.53 3.84 13.81
N GLN A 39 -13.68 4.85 14.66
CA GLN A 39 -14.79 5.81 14.60
C GLN A 39 -14.75 6.61 13.29
N ARG A 40 -13.57 7.11 12.90
CA ARG A 40 -13.40 7.82 11.63
C ARG A 40 -13.82 6.96 10.44
N TYR A 41 -13.39 5.71 10.39
CA TYR A 41 -13.78 4.77 9.34
C TYR A 41 -15.30 4.58 9.26
N LEU A 42 -15.97 4.35 10.40
CA LEU A 42 -17.43 4.19 10.44
C LEU A 42 -18.18 5.47 10.05
N GLN A 43 -17.64 6.64 10.41
CA GLN A 43 -18.19 7.92 10.03
C GLN A 43 -18.06 8.15 8.52
N GLU A 44 -16.88 7.93 7.94
CA GLU A 44 -16.65 8.05 6.50
C GLU A 44 -17.56 7.12 5.70
N ARG A 45 -17.82 5.89 6.20
CA ARG A 45 -18.81 4.97 5.60
C ARG A 45 -20.20 5.58 5.57
N ARG A 46 -20.66 6.09 6.71
CA ARG A 46 -21.99 6.66 6.88
C ARG A 46 -22.17 7.89 6.00
N ASP A 47 -21.18 8.78 5.99
CA ASP A 47 -21.21 10.01 5.21
C ASP A 47 -21.29 9.70 3.71
N THR A 48 -20.48 8.75 3.23
CA THR A 48 -20.54 8.29 1.83
C THR A 48 -21.91 7.71 1.48
N ALA A 49 -22.50 6.89 2.35
CA ALA A 49 -23.82 6.29 2.13
C ALA A 49 -24.92 7.37 2.06
N MET A 50 -24.90 8.32 2.99
CA MET A 50 -25.85 9.43 3.05
C MET A 50 -25.70 10.35 1.85
N GLU A 51 -24.48 10.66 1.45
CA GLU A 51 -24.17 11.43 0.26
C GLU A 51 -24.72 10.77 -1.00
N PHE A 52 -24.54 9.46 -1.16
CA PHE A 52 -25.05 8.71 -2.31
C PHE A 52 -26.59 8.64 -2.35
N LEU A 53 -27.22 8.36 -1.21
CA LEU A 53 -28.67 8.15 -1.14
C LEU A 53 -29.47 9.46 -1.11
N SER A 54 -29.02 10.45 -0.36
CA SER A 54 -29.82 11.65 -0.01
C SER A 54 -29.38 12.95 -0.69
N ASP A 55 -28.14 13.06 -1.19
CA ASP A 55 -27.67 14.28 -1.84
C ASP A 55 -28.12 14.35 -3.30
N LEU A 56 -29.28 14.96 -3.51
CA LEU A 56 -29.84 15.18 -4.85
C LEU A 56 -28.97 16.10 -5.72
N LYS A 57 -28.12 16.95 -5.12
CA LYS A 57 -27.26 17.88 -5.88
C LYS A 57 -26.17 17.16 -6.65
N LYS A 58 -25.87 15.90 -6.32
CA LYS A 58 -24.88 15.08 -7.03
C LYS A 58 -25.44 14.33 -8.22
N ARG A 59 -26.76 14.30 -8.39
CA ARG A 59 -27.45 13.62 -9.51
C ARG A 59 -27.55 14.55 -10.72
N VAL A 60 -26.41 15.06 -11.17
CA VAL A 60 -26.32 16.07 -12.24
C VAL A 60 -25.52 15.50 -13.42
N PRO A 61 -25.98 15.68 -14.67
CA PRO A 61 -25.20 15.32 -15.85
C PRO A 61 -23.84 16.04 -15.90
N ILE A 62 -22.81 15.30 -16.30
CA ILE A 62 -21.46 15.85 -16.42
C ILE A 62 -21.39 16.90 -17.53
N HIS A 63 -20.85 18.07 -17.22
CA HIS A 63 -20.62 19.19 -18.14
C HIS A 63 -19.13 19.57 -18.19
N ASP A 64 -18.76 20.47 -19.11
CA ASP A 64 -17.36 20.71 -19.47
C ASP A 64 -16.47 21.13 -18.30
N ALA A 65 -16.98 21.98 -17.41
CA ALA A 65 -16.25 22.38 -16.21
C ALA A 65 -15.89 21.17 -15.32
N ILE A 66 -16.83 20.23 -15.14
CA ILE A 66 -16.58 18.99 -14.39
C ILE A 66 -15.56 18.12 -15.14
N ARG A 67 -15.69 17.98 -16.47
CA ARG A 67 -14.77 17.16 -17.28
C ARG A 67 -13.33 17.68 -17.20
N GLN A 68 -13.12 18.98 -17.42
CA GLN A 68 -11.80 19.60 -17.37
C GLN A 68 -11.19 19.49 -15.98
N ARG A 69 -11.96 19.82 -14.93
CA ARG A 69 -11.47 19.74 -13.55
C ARG A 69 -11.16 18.30 -13.12
N ALA A 70 -11.96 17.32 -13.54
CA ALA A 70 -11.70 15.92 -13.25
C ALA A 70 -10.40 15.42 -13.91
N ILE A 71 -10.10 15.87 -15.14
CA ILE A 71 -8.84 15.55 -15.82
C ILE A 71 -7.65 16.14 -15.05
N ILE A 72 -7.73 17.41 -14.65
CA ILE A 72 -6.68 18.07 -13.86
C ILE A 72 -6.47 17.36 -12.52
N ASN A 73 -7.55 17.00 -11.82
CA ASN A 73 -7.45 16.26 -10.56
C ASN A 73 -6.84 14.86 -10.76
N ARG A 74 -7.14 14.21 -11.89
CA ARG A 74 -6.58 12.89 -12.21
C ARG A 74 -5.08 12.98 -12.49
N SER A 75 -4.60 14.01 -13.18
CA SER A 75 -3.16 14.21 -13.38
C SER A 75 -2.47 14.56 -12.07
N ALA A 76 -3.06 15.44 -11.27
CA ALA A 76 -2.51 15.82 -9.97
C ALA A 76 -2.31 14.62 -9.03
N ILE A 77 -3.25 13.67 -8.98
CA ILE A 77 -3.10 12.45 -8.15
C ILE A 77 -1.98 11.54 -8.68
N LYS A 78 -1.78 11.47 -9.99
CA LYS A 78 -0.70 10.65 -10.58
C LYS A 78 0.70 11.18 -10.26
N GLU A 79 0.82 12.48 -10.04
CA GLU A 79 2.08 13.14 -9.67
C GLU A 79 2.44 12.95 -8.19
N ILE A 80 1.51 12.47 -7.37
CA ILE A 80 1.78 12.17 -5.96
C ILE A 80 2.58 10.88 -5.88
N HIS A 81 3.89 11.01 -5.64
CA HIS A 81 4.76 9.89 -5.34
C HIS A 81 4.65 9.50 -3.87
N CYS A 82 4.49 8.20 -3.60
CA CYS A 82 4.53 7.68 -2.24
C CYS A 82 5.96 7.79 -1.71
N ALA A 83 6.13 8.41 -0.53
CA ALA A 83 7.43 8.45 0.13
C ALA A 83 7.84 7.01 0.49
N LYS A 84 8.89 6.51 -0.16
CA LYS A 84 9.45 5.19 0.15
C LYS A 84 10.07 5.26 1.55
N ILE A 85 9.70 4.33 2.43
CA ILE A 85 10.20 4.27 3.82
C ILE A 85 11.66 3.80 3.85
N PHE A 86 12.04 2.96 2.89
CA PHE A 86 13.41 2.59 2.62
C PHE A 86 13.74 3.15 1.24
N GLU A 87 14.83 3.92 1.14
CA GLU A 87 15.46 4.12 -0.16
C GLU A 87 15.90 2.74 -0.65
N ASP A 88 15.70 2.46 -1.93
CA ASP A 88 16.22 1.26 -2.57
C ASP A 88 17.75 1.34 -2.46
N LEU A 89 18.32 0.77 -1.39
CA LEU A 89 19.76 0.65 -1.16
C LEU A 89 20.44 -0.28 -2.18
N SER A 90 19.72 -0.72 -3.20
CA SER A 90 20.24 -1.48 -4.33
C SER A 90 21.13 -0.66 -5.27
N SER A 91 21.36 0.64 -5.03
CA SER A 91 22.37 1.41 -5.77
C SER A 91 23.83 1.16 -5.33
N THR A 92 24.12 -0.03 -4.82
CA THR A 92 25.49 -0.57 -4.76
C THR A 92 25.67 -1.59 -5.89
N GLY A 93 25.53 -1.12 -7.13
CA GLY A 93 25.67 -1.92 -8.34
C GLY A 93 24.66 -1.47 -9.39
N ASP A 94 25.14 -1.13 -10.58
CA ASP A 94 24.32 -0.80 -11.74
C ASP A 94 23.42 -2.01 -12.09
N ILE A 95 22.20 -2.04 -11.58
CA ILE A 95 21.18 -3.03 -12.01
C ILE A 95 20.43 -2.43 -13.20
N PRO A 96 20.50 -3.04 -14.39
CA PRO A 96 19.81 -2.55 -15.56
C PRO A 96 18.29 -2.59 -15.39
N ALA A 97 17.61 -1.57 -15.92
CA ALA A 97 16.17 -1.38 -15.78
C ALA A 97 15.31 -2.33 -16.65
N ASP A 98 15.91 -3.31 -17.31
CA ASP A 98 15.25 -4.22 -18.25
C ASP A 98 15.34 -5.69 -17.78
N LEU A 99 14.19 -6.38 -17.71
CA LEU A 99 14.06 -7.76 -17.22
C LEU A 99 14.87 -8.76 -18.06
N ASN A 100 15.09 -8.44 -19.34
CA ASN A 100 15.86 -9.28 -20.25
C ASN A 100 17.37 -9.26 -19.94
N GLU A 101 17.83 -8.24 -19.23
CA GLU A 101 19.22 -8.06 -18.81
C GLU A 101 19.47 -8.72 -17.45
N GLY A 102 18.43 -8.85 -16.60
CA GLY A 102 18.47 -9.60 -15.34
C GLY A 102 18.73 -11.10 -15.52
N HIS A 103 18.17 -11.71 -16.58
CA HIS A 103 18.49 -13.10 -16.93
C HIS A 103 19.95 -13.28 -17.37
N SER A 104 20.52 -12.31 -18.09
CA SER A 104 21.94 -12.31 -18.48
C SER A 104 22.88 -12.24 -17.26
N VAL A 105 22.51 -11.46 -16.24
CA VAL A 105 23.29 -11.35 -14.99
C VAL A 105 23.22 -12.65 -14.17
N ILE A 106 22.07 -13.32 -14.18
CA ILE A 106 21.92 -14.64 -13.53
C ILE A 106 22.77 -15.69 -14.26
N ASP A 107 22.77 -15.68 -15.59
CA ASP A 107 23.59 -16.60 -16.40
C ASP A 107 25.09 -16.35 -16.16
N GLU A 108 25.54 -15.09 -16.11
CA GLU A 108 26.93 -14.73 -15.78
C GLU A 108 27.33 -15.17 -14.35
N LEU A 109 26.43 -15.00 -13.37
CA LEU A 109 26.66 -15.45 -11.99
C LEU A 109 26.74 -16.98 -11.90
N LEU A 110 25.90 -17.69 -12.64
CA LEU A 110 25.91 -19.15 -12.71
C LEU A 110 27.19 -19.67 -13.37
N ASP A 111 27.68 -19.01 -14.41
CA ASP A 111 28.96 -19.34 -15.05
C ASP A 111 30.13 -19.11 -14.09
N ASP A 112 30.14 -18.01 -13.34
CA ASP A 112 31.14 -17.73 -12.31
C ASP A 112 31.10 -18.75 -11.15
N LEU A 113 29.90 -19.19 -10.75
CA LEU A 113 29.71 -20.25 -9.75
C LEU A 113 30.18 -21.62 -10.25
N LEU A 114 30.01 -21.93 -11.54
CA LEU A 114 30.48 -23.20 -12.11
C LEU A 114 32.02 -23.27 -12.21
N LEU A 115 32.69 -22.13 -12.21
CA LEU A 115 34.16 -22.02 -12.26
C LEU A 115 34.83 -22.02 -10.88
N ASP A 116 34.08 -21.81 -9.79
CA ASP A 116 34.61 -21.80 -8.42
C ASP A 116 34.56 -23.20 -7.78
N GLU A 117 35.74 -23.78 -7.53
CA GLU A 117 35.92 -25.13 -6.95
C GLU A 117 35.35 -25.27 -5.52
N CYS A 118 35.09 -24.15 -4.82
CA CYS A 118 34.58 -24.15 -3.45
C CYS A 118 33.05 -24.04 -3.35
N THR A 119 32.33 -23.98 -4.47
CA THR A 119 30.88 -23.75 -4.48
C THR A 119 30.07 -24.89 -3.90
N ALA A 120 30.49 -26.14 -4.12
CA ALA A 120 29.85 -27.32 -3.55
C ALA A 120 29.83 -27.27 -2.01
N ASP A 121 30.93 -26.84 -1.38
CA ASP A 121 31.02 -26.70 0.07
C ASP A 121 30.15 -25.54 0.59
N ARG A 122 29.99 -24.45 -0.17
CA ARG A 122 29.16 -23.31 0.21
C ARG A 122 27.67 -23.62 0.08
N LEU A 123 27.27 -24.35 -0.96
CA LEU A 123 25.90 -24.79 -1.19
C LEU A 123 25.46 -25.88 -0.20
N GLN A 124 26.39 -26.66 0.37
CA GLN A 124 26.10 -27.63 1.42
C GLN A 124 25.55 -27.00 2.71
N HIS A 125 25.74 -25.69 2.90
CA HIS A 125 25.27 -24.94 4.07
C HIS A 125 23.95 -24.19 3.84
N VAL A 126 23.37 -24.26 2.63
CA VAL A 126 22.05 -23.68 2.36
C VAL A 126 20.99 -24.59 2.95
N ASP A 127 20.08 -24.02 3.75
CA ASP A 127 18.97 -24.79 4.31
C ASP A 127 18.00 -25.19 3.19
N VAL A 128 17.53 -26.43 3.24
CA VAL A 128 16.58 -26.98 2.24
C VAL A 128 15.26 -26.19 2.27
N GLY A 129 14.93 -25.56 3.40
CA GLY A 129 13.78 -24.67 3.53
C GLY A 129 13.88 -23.37 2.73
N ASP A 130 15.09 -22.92 2.40
CA ASP A 130 15.34 -21.65 1.70
C ASP A 130 15.41 -21.83 0.17
N VAL A 131 15.66 -23.06 -0.30
CA VAL A 131 15.74 -23.39 -1.74
C VAL A 131 14.48 -22.98 -2.52
N PRO A 132 13.24 -23.21 -2.03
CA PRO A 132 12.03 -22.77 -2.74
C PRO A 132 11.86 -21.24 -2.80
N LEU A 133 12.43 -20.51 -1.84
CA LEU A 133 12.41 -19.04 -1.84
C LEU A 133 13.33 -18.52 -2.95
N LEU A 134 14.53 -19.08 -3.05
CA LEU A 134 15.50 -18.74 -4.11
C LEU A 134 14.99 -19.12 -5.50
N GLU A 135 14.35 -20.28 -5.63
CA GLU A 135 13.68 -20.70 -6.87
C GLU A 135 12.59 -19.70 -7.27
N GLY A 136 11.79 -19.23 -6.30
CA GLY A 136 10.77 -18.22 -6.52
C GLY A 136 11.30 -16.82 -6.87
N GLU A 137 12.45 -16.42 -6.35
CA GLU A 137 13.07 -15.12 -6.67
C GLU A 137 13.77 -15.12 -8.03
N LEU A 138 14.43 -16.22 -8.39
CA LEU A 138 15.24 -16.32 -9.61
C LEU A 138 14.43 -16.78 -10.83
N LEU A 139 13.45 -17.66 -10.63
CA LEU A 139 12.69 -18.32 -11.70
C LEU A 139 11.17 -18.11 -11.58
N GLY A 140 10.70 -17.42 -10.54
CA GLY A 140 9.28 -17.22 -10.29
C GLY A 140 8.60 -16.30 -11.29
N ASP A 141 7.29 -16.51 -11.46
CA ASP A 141 6.41 -15.63 -12.24
C ASP A 141 5.79 -14.56 -11.31
N ASP A 142 6.14 -13.30 -11.56
CA ASP A 142 5.59 -12.13 -10.84
C ASP A 142 4.05 -12.11 -10.81
N ALA A 143 3.39 -12.70 -11.81
CA ALA A 143 1.94 -12.72 -11.89
C ALA A 143 1.27 -13.58 -10.79
N ALA A 144 1.96 -14.59 -10.26
CA ALA A 144 1.41 -15.52 -9.27
C ALA A 144 1.16 -14.85 -7.90
N GLY A 145 2.02 -13.88 -7.52
CA GLY A 145 1.89 -13.13 -6.27
C GLY A 145 0.83 -12.04 -6.32
N GLU A 146 0.60 -11.46 -7.51
CA GLU A 146 -0.23 -10.28 -7.67
C GLU A 146 -1.69 -10.53 -7.27
N GLU A 147 -2.27 -11.68 -7.64
CA GLU A 147 -3.65 -12.00 -7.30
C GLU A 147 -3.88 -12.13 -5.78
N THR A 148 -2.90 -12.67 -5.06
CA THR A 148 -2.93 -12.76 -3.60
C THR A 148 -2.92 -11.36 -2.97
N ILE A 149 -2.09 -10.47 -3.48
CA ILE A 149 -2.02 -9.07 -3.04
C ILE A 149 -3.34 -8.34 -3.32
N ARG A 150 -3.91 -8.50 -4.53
CA ARG A 150 -5.22 -7.92 -4.88
C ARG A 150 -6.31 -8.37 -3.93
N ARG A 151 -6.31 -9.66 -3.54
CA ARG A 151 -7.25 -10.23 -2.57
C ARG A 151 -7.09 -9.61 -1.18
N TRP A 152 -5.86 -9.44 -0.70
CA TRP A 152 -5.59 -8.82 0.60
C TRP A 152 -5.95 -7.34 0.64
N LEU A 153 -5.60 -6.60 -0.41
CA LEU A 153 -5.92 -5.17 -0.53
C LEU A 153 -7.42 -4.93 -0.69
N LYS A 154 -8.17 -5.87 -1.26
CA LYS A 154 -9.59 -5.74 -1.60
C LYS A 154 -9.81 -4.48 -2.45
N LEU A 155 -9.38 -4.51 -3.70
CA LEU A 155 -9.49 -3.38 -4.62
C LEU A 155 -10.91 -2.79 -4.63
N LYS A 156 -11.00 -1.46 -4.64
CA LYS A 156 -12.28 -0.72 -4.65
C LYS A 156 -13.24 -1.07 -3.49
N ARG A 157 -12.72 -1.53 -2.35
CA ARG A 157 -13.49 -1.91 -1.15
C ARG A 157 -14.66 -0.97 -0.83
N ASP A 158 -14.45 0.32 -1.06
CA ASP A 158 -15.35 1.37 -0.56
C ASP A 158 -16.29 1.91 -1.62
N THR A 159 -15.91 1.75 -2.89
CA THR A 159 -16.64 2.27 -4.04
C THR A 159 -17.40 1.19 -4.79
N ALA A 160 -16.96 -0.07 -4.70
CA ALA A 160 -17.56 -1.20 -5.41
C ALA A 160 -19.03 -1.40 -5.05
N ASP A 161 -19.40 -1.18 -3.79
CA ASP A 161 -20.78 -1.34 -3.32
C ASP A 161 -21.76 -0.39 -4.02
N TYR A 162 -21.34 0.80 -4.40
CA TYR A 162 -22.17 1.81 -5.08
C TYR A 162 -22.03 1.77 -6.61
N GLN A 163 -20.99 1.10 -7.12
CA GLN A 163 -20.71 0.97 -8.56
C GLN A 163 -21.25 -0.33 -9.15
N SER A 164 -21.49 -1.34 -8.31
CA SER A 164 -22.04 -2.63 -8.73
C SER A 164 -23.50 -2.47 -9.15
N TYR A 165 -23.88 -3.16 -10.23
CA TYR A 165 -25.25 -3.12 -10.73
C TYR A 165 -26.21 -3.80 -9.73
N ALA A 166 -27.24 -3.07 -9.31
CA ALA A 166 -28.31 -3.56 -8.43
C ALA A 166 -27.85 -4.19 -7.09
N SER A 167 -26.71 -3.76 -6.55
CA SER A 167 -26.16 -4.26 -5.28
C SER A 167 -26.97 -3.87 -4.03
N ILE A 168 -27.62 -2.69 -4.07
CA ILE A 168 -28.40 -2.17 -2.94
C ILE A 168 -29.90 -2.40 -3.22
N PRO A 169 -30.56 -3.28 -2.42
CA PRO A 169 -31.98 -3.57 -2.59
C PRO A 169 -32.82 -2.35 -2.19
N GLU A 170 -34.02 -2.23 -2.76
CA GLU A 170 -34.86 -1.04 -2.58
C GLU A 170 -35.29 -0.81 -1.13
N GLY A 171 -35.54 -1.88 -0.37
CA GLY A 171 -35.87 -1.80 1.06
C GLY A 171 -34.76 -1.18 1.91
N GLU A 172 -33.51 -1.23 1.44
CA GLU A 172 -32.33 -0.72 2.13
C GLU A 172 -31.92 0.68 1.61
N ARG A 173 -32.71 1.32 0.74
CA ARG A 173 -32.46 2.68 0.24
C ARG A 173 -33.06 3.75 1.14
N SER A 174 -32.88 3.61 2.45
CA SER A 174 -33.29 4.60 3.45
C SER A 174 -32.08 5.24 4.12
N SER A 175 -32.31 6.32 4.89
CA SER A 175 -31.25 6.98 5.65
C SER A 175 -30.88 6.26 6.95
N TRP A 176 -31.78 5.41 7.44
CA TRP A 176 -31.58 4.62 8.67
C TRP A 176 -31.11 3.19 8.40
N SER A 177 -31.15 2.73 7.15
CA SER A 177 -30.64 1.41 6.77
C SER A 177 -29.12 1.36 6.88
N ALA A 178 -28.61 0.27 7.45
CA ALA A 178 -27.19 0.09 7.74
C ALA A 178 -26.49 -0.82 6.71
N TRP A 179 -26.93 -0.77 5.44
CA TRP A 179 -26.44 -1.66 4.38
C TRP A 179 -24.93 -1.56 4.12
N TYR A 180 -24.35 -0.40 4.39
CA TYR A 180 -22.92 -0.11 4.26
C TYR A 180 -22.04 -0.79 5.34
N LEU A 181 -22.63 -1.49 6.31
CA LEU A 181 -21.90 -2.22 7.36
C LEU A 181 -21.88 -3.74 7.16
N ARG A 182 -22.55 -4.27 6.12
CA ARG A 182 -22.75 -5.72 5.93
C ARG A 182 -21.46 -6.54 5.72
N HIS A 183 -20.38 -5.88 5.32
CA HIS A 183 -19.06 -6.52 5.12
C HIS A 183 -18.25 -6.65 6.41
N ILE A 184 -18.67 -6.00 7.50
CA ILE A 184 -18.02 -6.11 8.80
C ILE A 184 -18.38 -7.47 9.38
N LYS A 185 -17.35 -8.32 9.53
CA LYS A 185 -17.47 -9.62 10.21
C LYS A 185 -16.70 -9.51 11.52
N PRO A 186 -17.36 -9.69 12.69
CA PRO A 186 -16.60 -9.90 13.92
C PRO A 186 -15.76 -11.17 13.75
N LYS A 187 -14.60 -11.24 14.39
CA LYS A 187 -13.87 -12.49 14.49
C LYS A 187 -14.77 -13.50 15.23
N ASP A 188 -15.11 -14.62 14.60
CA ASP A 188 -15.80 -15.70 15.27
C ASP A 188 -14.91 -16.16 16.44
N GLU A 189 -15.41 -16.05 17.67
CA GLU A 189 -14.78 -16.65 18.85
C GLU A 189 -14.99 -18.17 18.77
N ASN A 190 -14.10 -18.86 18.05
CA ASN A 190 -13.88 -20.30 18.15
C ASN A 190 -12.42 -20.56 18.51
#